data_AF-A0A396NPJ3-F1
#
_entry.id   AF-A0A396NPJ3-F1
#
_cell.length_a   1.000
_cell.length_b   1.000
_cell.length_c   1.000
_cell.angle_alpha   90.00
_cell.angle_beta   90.00
_cell.angle_gamma   90.00
#
_symmetry.space_group_name_H-M   'P 1'
#
loop_
_entity.id
_entity.type
_entity.pdbx_description
1 polymer ?
#
loop_
_entity_poly.entity_id
_entity_poly.type
_entity_poly.pdbx_seq_one_letter_code
_entity_poly.pdbx_strand_id
1 'polypeptide(L)'
;MKSKKVFGIFNIVDILLILIVIIVGIVGGRMLLGGRSAAEGGADTKTYSYVVMGEEVVAETANFPVVGGNAYESSTSTYLGTVKDVKTEPFTETMFNRTTGKYEKVPVDGYSNIYVTIEGSGTETEKDITVEGTTVKVGMELNVKGKGYAFKGIVVEVRDGE
;
A
#
# COMPACT_ATOMS: atom_id res chain seq x y z
N MET A 1 63.65 28.63 36.36
CA MET A 1 62.71 28.32 35.26
C MET A 1 61.71 27.28 35.78
N LYS A 2 60.41 27.60 35.84
CA LYS A 2 59.37 26.72 36.39
C LYS A 2 58.96 25.67 35.36
N SER A 3 59.01 24.39 35.74
CA SER A 3 58.47 23.28 34.97
C SER A 3 56.94 23.37 34.92
N LYS A 4 56.37 23.44 33.72
CA LYS A 4 54.91 23.33 33.53
C LYS A 4 54.54 21.85 33.60
N LYS A 5 54.01 21.40 34.75
CA LYS A 5 53.30 20.12 34.85
C LYS A 5 51.99 20.24 34.08
N VAL A 6 51.84 19.46 33.00
CA VAL A 6 50.63 19.42 32.17
C VAL A 6 49.71 18.23 32.52
N PHE A 7 50.04 17.46 33.55
CA PHE A 7 49.21 16.35 34.02
C PHE A 7 48.23 16.84 35.09
N GLY A 8 47.01 17.17 34.67
CA GLY A 8 45.92 17.50 35.58
C GLY A 8 44.74 18.29 35.00
N ILE A 9 44.67 18.55 33.69
CA ILE A 9 43.60 19.38 33.10
C ILE A 9 42.33 18.57 32.79
N PHE A 10 42.45 17.27 32.54
CA PHE A 10 41.30 16.42 32.21
C PHE A 10 41.12 15.35 33.28
N ASN A 11 40.02 15.44 34.02
CA ASN A 11 39.61 14.40 34.96
C ASN A 11 39.24 13.13 34.16
N ILE A 12 39.48 11.94 34.72
CA ILE A 12 39.09 10.67 34.09
C ILE A 12 37.59 10.63 33.76
N VAL A 13 36.78 11.32 34.57
CA VAL A 13 35.34 11.52 34.35
C VAL A 13 35.07 12.33 33.08
N ASP A 14 35.87 13.37 32.81
CA ASP A 14 35.74 14.23 31.63
C ASP A 14 36.08 13.47 30.35
N ILE A 15 37.13 12.65 30.40
CA ILE A 15 37.55 11.79 29.28
C ILE A 15 36.43 10.78 28.96
N LEU A 16 35.81 10.21 29.99
CA LEU A 16 34.74 9.23 29.85
C LEU A 16 33.46 9.85 29.27
N LEU A 17 33.16 11.10 29.63
CA LEU A 17 32.00 11.85 29.14
C LEU A 17 32.16 12.23 27.65
N ILE A 18 33.35 12.67 27.24
CA ILE A 18 33.67 12.95 25.83
C ILE A 18 33.52 11.68 24.97
N LEU A 19 33.96 10.53 25.49
CA LEU A 19 33.85 9.24 24.80
C LEU A 19 32.39 8.82 24.55
N ILE A 20 31.51 9.03 25.53
CA ILE A 20 30.07 8.76 25.40
C ILE A 20 29.45 9.66 24.33
N VAL A 21 29.79 10.96 24.31
CA VAL A 21 29.27 11.91 23.30
C VAL A 21 29.69 11.51 21.88
N ILE A 22 30.93 11.04 21.70
CA ILE A 22 31.41 10.55 20.39
C ILE A 22 30.63 9.31 19.95
N ILE A 23 30.41 8.35 20.84
CA ILE A 23 29.64 7.13 20.53
C ILE A 23 28.20 7.47 20.15
N VAL A 24 27.54 8.35 20.91
CA VAL A 24 26.18 8.81 20.60
C VAL A 24 26.14 9.58 19.27
N GLY A 25 27.16 10.40 18.99
CA GLY A 25 27.28 11.10 17.72
C GLY A 25 27.47 10.17 16.51
N ILE A 26 28.25 9.09 16.66
CA ILE A 26 28.47 8.10 15.59
C ILE A 26 27.21 7.25 15.37
N VAL A 27 26.55 6.80 16.44
CA VAL A 27 25.33 5.99 16.36
C VAL A 27 24.16 6.83 15.83
N GLY A 28 23.98 8.03 16.37
CA GLY A 28 22.97 8.99 15.90
C GLY A 28 23.23 9.44 14.48
N GLY A 29 24.48 9.70 14.13
CA GLY A 29 24.90 10.03 12.76
C GLY A 29 24.62 8.90 11.78
N ARG A 30 24.93 7.64 12.13
CA ARG A 30 24.61 6.48 11.29
C ARG A 30 23.11 6.21 11.17
N MET A 31 22.34 6.42 12.22
CA MET A 31 20.88 6.25 12.19
C MET A 31 20.20 7.34 11.34
N LEU A 32 20.73 8.57 11.36
CA LEU A 32 20.23 9.69 10.54
C LEU A 32 20.69 9.62 9.07
N LEU A 33 21.89 9.08 8.81
CA LEU A 33 22.42 8.93 7.45
C LEU A 33 21.99 7.62 6.77
N GLY A 34 21.71 6.56 7.54
CA GLY A 34 21.23 5.27 7.03
C GLY A 34 19.77 5.27 6.57
N GLY A 35 19.00 6.31 6.88
CA GLY A 35 17.63 6.52 6.38
C GLY A 35 17.53 7.36 5.11
N ARG A 36 18.67 7.83 4.57
CA ARG A 36 18.74 8.57 3.31
C ARG A 36 19.40 7.72 2.23
N SER A 37 18.76 6.60 1.93
CA SER A 37 18.97 5.96 0.63
C SER A 37 18.61 6.97 -0.46
N ALA A 38 19.46 6.98 -1.49
CA ALA A 38 19.53 7.96 -2.55
C ALA A 38 18.15 8.38 -3.10
N ALA A 39 17.91 9.70 -3.13
CA ALA A 39 17.05 10.28 -4.14
C ALA A 39 17.83 10.22 -5.47
N GLU A 40 17.85 9.03 -6.07
CA GLU A 40 18.18 8.85 -7.49
C GLU A 40 17.02 9.39 -8.33
N GLY A 41 17.34 9.86 -9.54
CA GLY A 41 16.49 10.69 -10.39
C GLY A 41 15.03 10.23 -10.48
N GLY A 42 14.12 11.21 -10.55
CA GLY A 42 12.68 10.95 -10.64
C GLY A 42 12.40 9.88 -11.67
N ALA A 43 11.94 8.72 -11.18
CA ALA A 43 11.56 7.61 -12.04
C ALA A 43 10.51 8.11 -13.03
N ASP A 44 10.60 7.66 -14.29
CA ASP A 44 9.57 7.95 -15.28
C ASP A 44 8.23 7.40 -14.77
N THR A 45 7.34 8.31 -14.43
CA THR A 45 6.00 7.98 -13.97
C THR A 45 5.08 7.84 -15.17
N LYS A 46 4.33 6.74 -15.25
CA LYS A 46 3.22 6.56 -16.19
C LYS A 46 1.91 6.34 -15.45
N THR A 47 0.81 6.63 -16.12
CA THR A 47 -0.53 6.34 -15.60
C THR A 47 -0.77 4.84 -15.67
N TYR A 48 -1.21 4.25 -14.56
CA TYR A 48 -1.67 2.86 -14.50
C TYR A 48 -3.14 2.81 -14.12
N SER A 49 -3.82 1.80 -14.63
CA SER A 49 -5.16 1.42 -14.22
C SER A 49 -5.14 -0.02 -13.71
N TYR A 50 -5.78 -0.29 -12.59
CA TYR A 50 -5.90 -1.64 -12.05
C TYR A 50 -7.29 -1.88 -11.47
N VAL A 51 -7.72 -3.14 -11.48
CA VAL A 51 -9.05 -3.54 -11.02
C VAL A 51 -8.93 -4.32 -9.73
N VAL A 52 -9.60 -3.86 -8.69
CA VAL A 52 -9.76 -4.60 -7.43
C VAL A 52 -11.14 -5.23 -7.39
N MET A 53 -11.18 -6.56 -7.32
CA MET A 53 -12.40 -7.34 -7.17
C MET A 53 -12.67 -7.61 -5.69
N GLY A 54 -13.82 -7.18 -5.18
CA GLY A 54 -14.37 -7.64 -3.91
C GLY A 54 -15.44 -8.71 -4.14
N GLU A 55 -15.27 -9.89 -3.57
CA GLU A 55 -16.29 -10.95 -3.59
C GLU A 55 -17.24 -10.82 -2.40
N GLU A 56 -18.47 -11.34 -2.56
CA GLU A 56 -19.46 -11.42 -1.47
C GLU A 56 -19.66 -10.09 -0.73
N VAL A 57 -19.72 -8.98 -1.46
CA VAL A 57 -19.97 -7.66 -0.90
C VAL A 57 -21.47 -7.46 -0.80
N VAL A 58 -21.94 -6.94 0.35
CA VAL A 58 -23.34 -6.54 0.53
C VAL A 58 -23.75 -5.62 -0.63
N ALA A 59 -24.81 -5.97 -1.35
CA ALA A 59 -25.18 -5.34 -2.62
C ALA A 59 -25.38 -3.82 -2.48
N GLU A 60 -25.95 -3.35 -1.37
CA GLU A 60 -26.09 -1.93 -1.07
C GLU A 60 -24.73 -1.23 -0.94
N THR A 61 -23.75 -1.88 -0.29
CA THR A 61 -22.37 -1.37 -0.15
C THR A 61 -21.69 -1.25 -1.50
N ALA A 62 -21.93 -2.21 -2.40
CA ALA A 62 -21.32 -2.24 -3.72
C ALA A 62 -21.78 -1.08 -4.64
N ASN A 63 -22.86 -0.37 -4.28
CA ASN A 63 -23.41 0.76 -5.03
C ASN A 63 -22.85 2.13 -4.58
N PHE A 64 -22.07 2.19 -3.50
CA PHE A 64 -21.52 3.45 -2.97
C PHE A 64 -20.29 3.99 -3.70
N PRO A 65 -19.39 3.19 -4.32
CA PRO A 65 -18.26 3.74 -5.07
C PRO A 65 -18.74 4.62 -6.22
N VAL A 66 -18.11 5.79 -6.38
CA VAL A 66 -18.47 6.78 -7.40
C VAL A 66 -17.24 7.06 -8.27
N VAL A 67 -17.45 7.07 -9.59
CA VAL A 67 -16.42 7.47 -10.57
C VAL A 67 -15.96 8.91 -10.30
N GLY A 68 -14.65 9.12 -10.33
CA GLY A 68 -13.99 10.37 -9.93
C GLY A 68 -13.75 10.49 -8.43
N GLY A 69 -14.26 9.56 -7.61
CA GLY A 69 -13.95 9.50 -6.19
C GLY A 69 -12.56 8.96 -5.90
N ASN A 70 -12.01 9.32 -4.73
CA ASN A 70 -10.72 8.80 -4.27
C ASN A 70 -10.89 7.44 -3.60
N ALA A 71 -10.00 6.51 -3.92
CA ALA A 71 -9.87 5.23 -3.26
C ALA A 71 -8.67 5.24 -2.30
N TYR A 72 -8.80 4.53 -1.19
CA TYR A 72 -7.76 4.39 -0.17
C TYR A 72 -7.65 2.95 0.29
N GLU A 73 -6.46 2.55 0.76
CA GLU A 73 -6.31 1.27 1.43
C GLU A 73 -7.03 1.35 2.79
N SER A 74 -7.83 0.33 3.10
CA SER A 74 -8.80 0.39 4.18
C SER A 74 -8.14 0.56 5.55
N SER A 75 -7.02 -0.11 5.79
CA SER A 75 -6.34 -0.18 7.09
C SER A 75 -5.41 1.01 7.33
N THR A 76 -4.65 1.40 6.30
CA THR A 76 -3.57 2.39 6.36
C THR A 76 -4.02 3.77 5.90
N SER A 77 -5.16 3.88 5.21
CA SER A 77 -5.62 5.11 4.56
C SER A 77 -4.64 5.64 3.50
N THR A 78 -3.74 4.80 3.01
CA THR A 78 -2.85 5.13 1.88
C THR A 78 -3.71 5.43 0.66
N TYR A 79 -3.43 6.53 -0.03
CA TYR A 79 -4.13 6.87 -1.27
C TYR A 79 -3.79 5.84 -2.36
N LEU A 80 -4.82 5.33 -3.03
CA LEU A 80 -4.67 4.27 -4.03
C LEU A 80 -4.85 4.80 -5.47
N GLY A 81 -5.48 5.97 -5.61
CA GLY A 81 -5.82 6.56 -6.90
C GLY A 81 -7.27 7.01 -6.96
N THR A 82 -7.70 7.36 -8.18
CA THR A 82 -9.06 7.80 -8.49
C THR A 82 -9.85 6.67 -9.13
N VAL A 83 -11.09 6.47 -8.69
CA VAL A 83 -12.02 5.49 -9.27
C VAL A 83 -12.38 5.92 -10.69
N LYS A 84 -12.14 5.06 -11.68
CA LYS A 84 -12.46 5.31 -13.10
C LYS A 84 -13.67 4.55 -13.61
N ASP A 85 -13.91 3.36 -13.07
CA ASP A 85 -15.05 2.53 -13.43
C ASP A 85 -15.46 1.65 -12.24
N VAL A 86 -16.75 1.34 -12.15
CA VAL A 86 -17.32 0.48 -11.12
C VAL A 86 -18.31 -0.46 -11.81
N LYS A 87 -18.08 -1.76 -11.66
CA LYS A 87 -18.99 -2.80 -12.15
C LYS A 87 -19.40 -3.71 -11.01
N THR A 88 -20.63 -4.22 -11.07
CA THR A 88 -21.15 -5.21 -10.13
C THR A 88 -21.79 -6.36 -10.89
N GLU A 89 -21.68 -7.56 -10.32
CA GLU A 89 -22.40 -8.75 -10.76
C GLU A 89 -22.94 -9.51 -9.55
N PRO A 90 -23.99 -10.33 -9.71
CA PRO A 90 -24.48 -11.17 -8.61
C PRO A 90 -23.38 -12.09 -8.09
N PHE A 91 -23.20 -12.14 -6.77
CA PHE A 91 -22.36 -13.17 -6.17
C PHE A 91 -23.07 -14.52 -6.31
N THR A 92 -22.34 -15.55 -6.73
CA THR A 92 -22.93 -16.88 -6.95
C THR A 92 -22.18 -17.95 -6.17
N GLU A 93 -22.91 -18.87 -5.57
CA GLU A 93 -22.37 -20.10 -5.02
C GLU A 93 -22.63 -21.29 -5.94
N THR A 94 -21.76 -22.29 -5.87
CA THR A 94 -21.94 -23.54 -6.60
C THR A 94 -22.78 -24.49 -5.77
N MET A 95 -24.02 -24.73 -6.18
CA MET A 95 -24.95 -25.62 -5.50
C MET A 95 -25.34 -26.83 -6.36
N PHE A 96 -25.56 -27.98 -5.72
CA PHE A 96 -26.04 -29.17 -6.41
C PHE A 96 -27.56 -29.10 -6.64
N ASN A 97 -27.97 -29.02 -7.89
CA ASN A 97 -29.37 -29.04 -8.29
C ASN A 97 -29.85 -30.50 -8.44
N ARG A 98 -30.73 -30.93 -7.51
CA ARG A 98 -31.29 -32.30 -7.50
C ARG A 98 -32.22 -32.59 -8.68
N THR A 99 -32.81 -31.57 -9.29
CA THR A 99 -33.72 -31.71 -10.43
C THR A 99 -32.94 -31.95 -11.72
N THR A 100 -31.83 -31.23 -11.93
CA THR A 100 -30.99 -31.36 -13.13
C THR A 100 -29.84 -32.37 -12.96
N GLY A 101 -29.52 -32.75 -11.71
CA GLY A 101 -28.44 -33.66 -11.37
C GLY A 101 -27.04 -33.06 -11.56
N LYS A 102 -26.92 -31.72 -11.57
CA LYS A 102 -25.68 -30.99 -11.88
C LYS A 102 -25.37 -29.94 -10.83
N TYR A 103 -24.10 -29.54 -10.76
CA TYR A 103 -23.70 -28.34 -10.03
C TYR A 103 -23.96 -27.11 -10.89
N GLU A 104 -24.62 -26.11 -10.31
CA GLU A 104 -25.03 -24.88 -10.98
C GLU A 104 -24.61 -23.68 -10.11
N LYS A 105 -24.26 -22.58 -10.76
CA LYS A 105 -24.02 -21.30 -10.08
C LYS A 105 -25.37 -20.66 -9.76
N VAL A 106 -25.62 -20.41 -8.48
CA VAL A 106 -26.87 -19.81 -8.01
C VAL A 106 -26.56 -18.49 -7.31
N PRO A 107 -27.22 -17.38 -7.68
CA PRO A 107 -27.05 -16.10 -6.99
C PRO A 107 -27.38 -16.20 -5.51
N VAL A 108 -26.57 -15.54 -4.67
CA VAL A 108 -26.85 -15.35 -3.25
C VAL A 108 -27.52 -13.98 -3.08
N ASP A 109 -28.74 -13.99 -2.55
CA ASP A 109 -29.54 -12.77 -2.40
C ASP A 109 -28.86 -11.77 -1.44
N GLY A 110 -28.88 -10.49 -1.79
CA GLY A 110 -28.26 -9.41 -1.01
C GLY A 110 -26.74 -9.26 -1.19
N TYR A 111 -26.09 -10.07 -2.02
CA TYR A 111 -24.64 -10.01 -2.23
C TYR A 111 -24.24 -9.84 -3.71
N SER A 112 -23.10 -9.21 -3.95
CA SER A 112 -22.54 -8.95 -5.26
C SER A 112 -21.03 -9.06 -5.25
N ASN A 113 -20.45 -9.45 -6.39
CA ASN A 113 -19.06 -9.15 -6.66
C ASN A 113 -18.97 -7.71 -7.18
N ILE A 114 -18.01 -6.95 -6.69
CA ILE A 114 -17.71 -5.60 -7.16
C ILE A 114 -16.34 -5.56 -7.81
N TYR A 115 -16.23 -4.84 -8.92
CA TYR A 115 -14.98 -4.56 -9.62
C TYR A 115 -14.78 -3.06 -9.66
N VAL A 116 -13.79 -2.55 -8.93
CA VAL A 116 -13.45 -1.12 -8.91
C VAL A 116 -12.17 -0.93 -9.69
N THR A 117 -12.27 -0.20 -10.80
CA THR A 117 -11.11 0.23 -11.58
C THR A 117 -10.56 1.51 -10.98
N ILE A 118 -9.30 1.47 -10.55
CA ILE A 118 -8.59 2.57 -9.90
C ILE A 118 -7.46 3.00 -10.84
N GLU A 119 -7.29 4.31 -11.02
CA GLU A 119 -6.22 4.89 -11.82
C GLU A 119 -5.34 5.80 -10.95
N GLY A 120 -4.02 5.71 -11.16
CA GLY A 120 -3.05 6.54 -10.47
C GLY A 120 -1.72 6.63 -11.22
N SER A 121 -0.86 7.52 -10.76
CA SER A 121 0.50 7.64 -11.24
C SER A 121 1.36 6.54 -10.63
N GLY A 122 2.15 5.85 -11.45
CA GLY A 122 2.99 4.77 -10.98
C GLY A 122 4.32 4.65 -11.71
N THR A 123 5.19 3.84 -11.13
CA THR A 123 6.52 3.51 -11.62
C THR A 123 6.65 2.01 -11.78
N GLU A 124 7.41 1.57 -12.78
CA GLU A 124 7.71 0.17 -13.02
C GLU A 124 9.17 -0.16 -12.72
N THR A 125 9.39 -1.33 -12.15
CA THR A 125 10.70 -1.98 -12.08
C THR A 125 10.57 -3.37 -12.68
N GLU A 126 11.68 -4.11 -12.83
CA GLU A 126 11.64 -5.50 -13.28
C GLU A 126 10.74 -6.42 -12.44
N LYS A 127 10.42 -6.05 -11.19
CA LYS A 127 9.70 -6.90 -10.23
C LYS A 127 8.34 -6.38 -9.80
N ASP A 128 8.17 -5.06 -9.82
CA ASP A 128 7.09 -4.37 -9.14
C ASP A 128 6.56 -3.22 -9.99
N ILE A 129 5.24 -3.12 -10.04
CA ILE A 129 4.51 -1.90 -10.41
C ILE A 129 4.07 -1.25 -9.10
N THR A 130 4.41 0.03 -8.92
CA THR A 130 4.02 0.81 -7.74
C THR A 130 3.18 1.99 -8.18
N VAL A 131 1.91 2.04 -7.76
CA VAL A 131 0.96 3.10 -8.07
C VAL A 131 0.62 3.86 -6.78
N GLU A 132 0.80 5.18 -6.79
CA GLU A 132 0.57 6.05 -5.62
C GLU A 132 1.30 5.56 -4.34
N GLY A 133 2.48 4.94 -4.52
CA GLY A 133 3.27 4.37 -3.42
C GLY A 133 2.84 2.97 -2.94
N THR A 134 1.83 2.37 -3.57
CA THR A 134 1.36 1.01 -3.28
C THR A 134 1.80 0.06 -4.38
N THR A 135 2.47 -1.04 -4.03
CA THR A 135 2.77 -2.11 -4.99
C THR A 135 1.48 -2.80 -5.41
N VAL A 136 1.27 -2.96 -6.72
CA VAL A 136 0.06 -3.53 -7.29
C VAL A 136 0.44 -4.73 -8.16
N LYS A 137 -0.13 -5.90 -7.87
CA LYS A 137 0.09 -7.14 -8.65
C LYS A 137 -1.18 -7.94 -8.74
N VAL A 138 -1.45 -8.53 -9.89
CA VAL A 138 -2.55 -9.49 -10.05
C VAL A 138 -2.40 -10.62 -9.03
N GLY A 139 -3.47 -10.94 -8.31
CA GLY A 139 -3.53 -11.91 -7.22
C GLY A 139 -3.17 -11.36 -5.83
N MET A 140 -2.76 -10.10 -5.72
CA MET A 140 -2.50 -9.46 -4.43
C MET A 140 -3.81 -9.04 -3.74
N GLU A 141 -3.91 -9.31 -2.45
CA GLU A 141 -4.98 -8.75 -1.62
C GLU A 141 -4.80 -7.23 -1.47
N LEU A 142 -5.88 -6.48 -1.69
CA LEU A 142 -5.93 -5.05 -1.50
C LEU A 142 -7.31 -4.66 -0.97
N ASN A 143 -7.36 -4.20 0.28
CA ASN A 143 -8.60 -3.76 0.89
C ASN A 143 -8.85 -2.30 0.53
N VAL A 144 -9.98 -2.02 -0.10
CA VAL A 144 -10.29 -0.69 -0.61
C VAL A 144 -11.40 -0.05 0.21
N LYS A 145 -11.24 1.23 0.54
CA LYS A 145 -12.30 2.08 1.08
C LYS A 145 -12.41 3.39 0.31
N GLY A 146 -13.60 3.98 0.40
CA GLY A 146 -13.87 5.34 -0.04
C GLY A 146 -14.99 5.94 0.79
N LYS A 147 -15.58 7.03 0.32
CA LYS A 147 -16.68 7.68 1.03
C LYS A 147 -17.91 6.78 1.01
N GLY A 148 -18.22 6.15 2.14
CA GLY A 148 -19.43 5.34 2.33
C GLY A 148 -19.29 3.86 1.99
N TYR A 149 -18.09 3.37 1.68
CA TYR A 149 -17.85 1.95 1.42
C TYR A 149 -16.47 1.49 1.87
N ALA A 150 -16.38 0.20 2.18
CA ALA A 150 -15.13 -0.52 2.30
C ALA A 150 -15.38 -1.99 1.95
N PHE A 151 -14.43 -2.63 1.28
CA PHE A 151 -14.47 -4.06 1.00
C PHE A 151 -13.05 -4.64 0.99
N LYS A 152 -12.96 -5.95 1.26
CA LYS A 152 -11.75 -6.71 1.01
C LYS A 152 -11.73 -7.16 -0.43
N GLY A 153 -10.59 -7.10 -1.09
CA GLY A 153 -10.52 -7.46 -2.48
C GLY A 153 -9.17 -7.99 -2.90
N ILE A 154 -9.13 -8.46 -4.15
CA ILE A 154 -7.94 -8.96 -4.83
C ILE A 154 -7.77 -8.16 -6.12
N VAL A 155 -6.54 -7.77 -6.42
CA VAL A 155 -6.23 -7.17 -7.72
C VAL A 155 -6.37 -8.25 -8.79
N VAL A 156 -7.28 -8.07 -9.74
CA VAL A 156 -7.54 -9.04 -10.82
C VAL A 156 -6.95 -8.62 -12.16
N GLU A 157 -6.57 -7.34 -12.28
CA GLU A 157 -6.06 -6.78 -13.51
C GLU A 157 -5.18 -5.56 -13.24
N VAL A 158 -4.11 -5.40 -14.01
CA VAL A 158 -3.24 -4.21 -14.04
C VAL A 158 -2.91 -3.90 -15.49
N ARG A 159 -3.07 -2.66 -15.90
CA ARG A 159 -2.80 -2.13 -17.25
C ARG A 159 -2.01 -0.84 -17.14
N ASP A 160 -1.05 -0.63 -18.03
CA ASP A 160 -0.56 0.71 -18.29
C ASP A 160 -1.53 1.48 -19.18
N GLY A 161 -1.52 2.81 -19.06
CA GLY A 161 -2.49 3.71 -19.69
C GLY A 161 -2.29 3.96 -21.19
N GLU A 162 -1.76 3.00 -21.96
CA GLU A 162 -1.72 3.05 -23.43
C GLU A 162 -3.01 2.55 -24.09
#